data_AF-A0A7X9DXM6-F1
#
_entry.id   AF-A0A7X9DXM6-F1
#
_cell.length_a   1.000
_cell.length_b   1.000
_cell.length_c   1.000
_cell.angle_alpha   90.00
_cell.angle_beta   90.00
_cell.angle_gamma   90.00
#
_symmetry.space_group_name_H-M   'P 1'
#
loop_
_entity.id
_entity.type
_entity.pdbx_description
1 polymer ?
#
loop_
_entity_poly.entity_id
_entity_poly.type
_entity_poly.pdbx_seq_one_letter_code
_entity_poly.pdbx_strand_id
1 'polypeptide(L)'
;MRWLTFAICLLLSGCAARLTSIDMAAPEDREIASLEEALRQKLGELDGSLSASPTPDCPHLCELSATICQLGERICAIAGRRPELPDLSSRCQDARKSCDSARTRVAKTCACE
;
A
#
# COMPACT_ATOMS: atom_id res chain seq x y z
N MET A 1 -0.65 -63.06 -13.80
CA MET A 1 -1.82 -62.24 -13.44
C MET A 1 -1.84 -62.05 -11.92
N ARG A 2 -1.44 -60.88 -11.40
CA ARG A 2 -1.67 -60.34 -10.02
C ARG A 2 -0.60 -59.28 -9.68
N TRP A 3 -0.51 -58.20 -10.45
CA TRP A 3 0.43 -57.08 -10.22
C TRP A 3 -0.26 -55.74 -10.53
N LEU A 4 -1.43 -55.46 -9.93
CA LEU A 4 -2.21 -54.26 -10.31
C LEU A 4 -3.08 -53.66 -9.18
N THR A 5 -2.66 -53.74 -7.91
CA THR A 5 -3.48 -53.24 -6.78
C THR A 5 -2.71 -52.49 -5.68
N PHE A 6 -1.55 -51.88 -5.98
CA PHE A 6 -0.78 -51.14 -4.94
C PHE A 6 -0.38 -49.71 -5.33
N ALA A 7 -1.09 -49.06 -6.24
CA ALA A 7 -0.72 -47.73 -6.74
C ALA A 7 -1.87 -46.69 -6.72
N ILE A 8 -2.84 -46.80 -5.80
CA ILE A 8 -4.04 -45.92 -5.81
C ILE A 8 -4.28 -45.18 -4.47
N CYS A 9 -3.47 -45.37 -3.43
CA CYS A 9 -3.70 -44.72 -2.12
C CYS A 9 -2.85 -43.46 -1.82
N LEU A 10 -2.00 -42.98 -2.74
CA LEU A 10 -1.09 -41.84 -2.49
C LEU A 10 -1.54 -40.49 -3.05
N LEU A 11 -2.76 -40.36 -3.60
CA LEU A 11 -3.22 -39.15 -4.29
C LEU A 11 -4.26 -38.31 -3.53
N LEU A 12 -4.50 -38.55 -2.24
CA LEU A 12 -5.54 -37.85 -1.45
C LEU A 12 -5.02 -37.11 -0.21
N SER A 13 -3.73 -36.77 -0.15
CA SER A 13 -3.15 -35.97 0.96
C SER A 13 -2.65 -34.60 0.50
N GLY A 14 -3.50 -33.85 -0.21
CA GLY A 14 -3.19 -32.49 -0.62
C GLY A 14 -4.46 -31.73 -0.96
N CYS A 15 -4.94 -30.93 0.00
CA CYS A 15 -5.83 -29.76 -0.12
C CYS A 15 -6.76 -29.63 1.11
N ALA A 16 -6.22 -29.37 2.31
CA ALA A 16 -7.06 -29.03 3.46
C ALA A 16 -6.43 -28.03 4.45
N ALA A 17 -5.40 -27.27 4.05
CA ALA A 17 -4.67 -26.40 4.98
C ALA A 17 -4.53 -24.93 4.55
N ARG A 18 -5.42 -24.43 3.68
CA ARG A 18 -5.35 -23.02 3.21
C ARG A 18 -6.63 -22.19 3.35
N LEU A 19 -7.59 -22.62 4.17
CA LEU A 19 -8.86 -21.89 4.37
C LEU A 19 -9.00 -21.22 5.74
N THR A 20 -8.03 -21.33 6.65
CA THR A 20 -8.16 -20.83 8.04
C THR A 20 -7.56 -19.45 8.33
N SER A 21 -7.04 -18.72 7.33
CA SER A 21 -6.39 -17.42 7.58
C SER A 21 -7.14 -16.21 7.01
N ILE A 22 -8.37 -16.38 6.53
CA ILE A 22 -9.07 -15.31 5.78
C ILE A 22 -9.69 -14.24 6.71
N ASP A 23 -9.84 -14.45 8.02
CA ASP A 23 -10.75 -13.59 8.80
C ASP A 23 -10.23 -12.92 10.08
N MET A 24 -8.91 -12.90 10.34
CA MET A 24 -8.37 -12.12 11.47
C MET A 24 -7.10 -11.34 11.11
N ALA A 25 -7.14 -10.56 10.02
CA ALA A 25 -6.22 -9.43 9.91
C ALA A 25 -6.47 -8.49 11.10
N ALA A 26 -5.42 -8.04 11.77
CA ALA A 26 -5.55 -7.15 12.92
C ALA A 26 -6.32 -5.87 12.48
N PRO A 27 -7.09 -5.22 13.37
CA PRO A 27 -7.78 -3.99 13.01
C PRO A 27 -6.82 -2.94 12.43
N GLU A 28 -5.57 -2.91 12.87
CA GLU A 28 -4.51 -2.07 12.34
C GLU A 28 -4.13 -2.43 10.90
N ASP A 29 -4.10 -3.73 10.54
CA ASP A 29 -3.78 -4.14 9.17
C ASP A 29 -4.83 -3.63 8.18
N ARG A 30 -6.10 -3.66 8.58
CA ARG A 30 -7.22 -3.09 7.80
C ARG A 30 -7.12 -1.57 7.70
N GLU A 31 -6.77 -0.90 8.79
CA GLU A 31 -6.56 0.54 8.79
C GLU A 31 -5.43 0.93 7.83
N ILE A 32 -4.25 0.29 7.93
CA ILE A 32 -3.13 0.61 7.04
C ILE A 32 -3.47 0.29 5.59
N ALA A 33 -4.12 -0.84 5.31
CA ALA A 33 -4.55 -1.16 3.94
C ALA A 33 -5.47 -0.07 3.36
N SER A 34 -6.39 0.48 4.17
CA SER A 34 -7.25 1.58 3.74
C SER A 34 -6.47 2.88 3.48
N LEU A 35 -5.45 3.17 4.31
CA LEU A 35 -4.59 4.34 4.14
C LEU A 35 -3.71 4.21 2.89
N GLU A 36 -3.21 3.01 2.60
CA GLU A 36 -2.42 2.74 1.39
C GLU A 36 -3.24 2.81 0.11
N GLU A 37 -4.50 2.39 0.14
CA GLU A 37 -5.42 2.60 -0.98
C GLU A 37 -5.65 4.10 -1.21
N ALA A 38 -5.94 4.86 -0.14
CA ALA A 38 -6.08 6.31 -0.24
C ALA A 38 -4.80 6.98 -0.76
N LEU A 39 -3.63 6.53 -0.30
CA LEU A 39 -2.33 7.02 -0.77
C LEU A 39 -2.14 6.78 -2.26
N ARG A 40 -2.43 5.56 -2.73
CA ARG A 40 -2.36 5.21 -4.16
C ARG A 40 -3.33 6.03 -4.99
N GLN A 41 -4.55 6.24 -4.51
CA GLN A 41 -5.52 7.09 -5.18
C GLN A 41 -5.00 8.53 -5.33
N LYS A 42 -4.46 9.12 -4.25
CA LYS A 42 -3.93 10.49 -4.29
C LYS A 42 -2.69 10.64 -5.15
N LEU A 43 -1.83 9.62 -5.21
CA LEU A 43 -0.73 9.58 -6.17
C LEU A 43 -1.24 9.55 -7.61
N GLY A 44 -2.28 8.77 -7.91
CA GLY A 44 -2.91 8.73 -9.23
C GLY A 44 -3.57 10.07 -9.61
N GLU A 45 -4.25 10.72 -8.67
CA GLU A 45 -4.81 12.06 -8.87
C GLU A 45 -3.71 13.10 -9.16
N LEU A 46 -2.58 13.03 -8.45
CA LEU A 46 -1.42 13.87 -8.68
C LEU A 46 -0.81 13.65 -10.07
N ASP A 47 -0.64 12.39 -10.47
CA ASP A 47 -0.13 12.00 -11.79
C ASP A 47 -1.02 12.51 -12.92
N GLY A 48 -2.33 12.35 -12.77
CA GLY A 48 -3.33 12.85 -13.70
C GLY A 48 -3.27 14.37 -13.80
N SER A 49 -3.25 15.08 -12.67
CA SER A 49 -3.25 16.54 -12.62
C SER A 49 -2.00 17.14 -13.24
N LEU A 50 -0.83 16.54 -13.01
CA LEU A 50 0.44 16.97 -13.61
C LEU A 50 0.49 16.73 -15.13
N SER A 51 -0.27 15.76 -15.63
CA SER A 51 -0.27 15.37 -17.06
C SER A 51 -1.40 16.01 -17.87
N ALA A 52 -2.48 16.45 -17.21
CA ALA A 52 -3.71 16.89 -17.86
C ALA A 52 -3.61 18.29 -18.49
N SER A 53 -2.75 19.17 -17.99
CA SER A 53 -2.70 20.57 -18.42
C SER A 53 -1.28 21.11 -18.49
N PRO A 54 -0.93 21.90 -19.53
CA PRO A 54 0.33 22.63 -19.59
C PRO A 54 0.42 23.75 -18.54
N THR A 55 -0.73 24.23 -18.05
CA THR A 55 -0.83 25.17 -16.93
C THR A 55 -1.45 24.44 -15.74
N PRO A 56 -0.65 23.91 -14.82
CA PRO A 56 -1.16 23.16 -13.68
C PRO A 56 -1.83 24.06 -12.66
N ASP A 57 -2.87 23.54 -12.01
CA ASP A 57 -3.50 24.16 -10.85
C ASP A 57 -2.59 23.96 -9.61
N CYS A 58 -1.69 24.91 -9.39
CA CYS A 58 -0.70 24.82 -8.33
C CYS A 58 -1.31 24.71 -6.91
N PRO A 59 -2.33 25.50 -6.53
CA PRO A 59 -3.03 25.29 -5.27
C PRO A 59 -3.50 23.84 -5.07
N HIS A 60 -4.14 23.26 -6.08
CA HIS A 60 -4.61 21.87 -6.02
C HIS A 60 -3.46 20.86 -5.90
N LEU A 61 -2.38 21.02 -6.68
CA LEU A 61 -1.21 20.14 -6.62
C LEU A 61 -0.51 20.19 -5.26
N CYS A 62 -0.39 21.39 -4.67
CA CYS A 62 0.17 21.57 -3.35
C CYS A 62 -0.66 20.86 -2.28
N GLU A 63 -1.99 20.99 -2.33
CA GLU A 63 -2.91 20.29 -1.43
C GLU A 63 -2.81 18.76 -1.60
N LEU A 64 -2.74 18.25 -2.83
CA LEU A 64 -2.55 16.83 -3.11
C LEU A 64 -1.24 16.32 -2.50
N SER A 65 -0.13 17.05 -2.71
CA SER A 65 1.16 16.69 -2.13
C SER A 65 1.11 16.67 -0.59
N ALA A 66 0.45 17.65 0.03
CA ALA A 66 0.29 17.70 1.49
C ALA A 66 -0.55 16.51 2.01
N THR A 67 -1.62 16.16 1.30
CA THR A 67 -2.49 15.03 1.64
C THR A 67 -1.73 13.70 1.55
N ILE A 68 -0.94 13.49 0.50
CA ILE A 68 -0.08 12.30 0.34
C ILE A 68 0.86 12.16 1.54
N CYS A 69 1.50 13.26 1.95
CA CYS A 69 2.38 13.27 3.12
C CYS A 69 1.63 12.98 4.42
N GLN A 70 0.45 13.56 4.61
CA GLN A 70 -0.37 13.29 5.79
C GLN A 70 -0.78 11.81 5.90
N LEU A 71 -1.14 11.18 4.77
CA LEU A 71 -1.44 9.75 4.72
C LEU A 71 -0.21 8.91 5.08
N GLY A 72 0.97 9.27 4.57
CA GLY A 72 2.21 8.58 4.92
C GLY A 72 2.56 8.69 6.40
N GLU A 73 2.39 9.86 7.01
CA GLU A 73 2.61 10.03 8.45
C GLU A 73 1.63 9.21 9.30
N ARG A 74 0.37 9.05 8.85
CA ARG A 74 -0.60 8.18 9.53
C ARG A 74 -0.19 6.71 9.49
N ILE A 75 0.29 6.23 8.33
CA ILE A 75 0.84 4.86 8.20
C ILE A 75 2.03 4.67 9.15
N CYS A 76 2.96 5.63 9.17
CA CYS A 76 4.11 5.61 10.06
C CYS A 76 3.74 5.67 11.55
N ALA A 77 2.68 6.41 11.91
CA ALA A 77 2.19 6.47 13.29
C ALA A 77 1.66 5.11 13.75
N ILE A 78 1.02 4.33 12.87
CA ILE A 78 0.59 2.96 13.19
C ILE A 78 1.82 2.05 13.33
N ALA A 79 2.76 2.11 12.39
CA ALA A 79 4.00 1.34 12.46
C ALA A 79 4.79 1.62 13.74
N GLY A 80 4.86 2.87 14.18
CA GLY A 80 5.53 3.26 15.43
C GLY A 80 4.88 2.70 16.70
N ARG A 81 3.58 2.41 16.67
CA ARG A 81 2.88 1.76 17.80
C ARG A 81 3.10 0.25 17.84
N ARG A 82 3.57 -0.35 16.74
CA ARG A 82 3.73 -1.80 16.55
C ARG A 82 5.14 -2.15 16.05
N PRO A 83 6.21 -1.79 16.78
CA PRO A 83 7.59 -2.01 16.34
C PRO A 83 7.96 -3.48 16.16
N GLU A 84 7.18 -4.40 16.75
CA GLU A 84 7.34 -5.84 16.61
C GLU A 84 6.93 -6.40 15.25
N LEU A 85 6.32 -5.58 14.38
CA LEU A 85 5.88 -5.95 13.04
C LEU A 85 6.78 -5.31 11.97
N PRO A 86 7.82 -6.01 11.46
CA PRO A 86 8.78 -5.45 10.51
C PRO A 86 8.15 -5.00 9.19
N ASP A 87 7.06 -5.65 8.77
CA ASP A 87 6.30 -5.29 7.58
C ASP A 87 5.79 -3.85 7.64
N LEU A 88 5.29 -3.42 8.80
CA LEU A 88 4.77 -2.06 8.98
C LEU A 88 5.88 -1.00 8.90
N SER A 89 7.10 -1.35 9.34
CA SER A 89 8.27 -0.48 9.17
C SER A 89 8.59 -0.26 7.68
N SER A 90 8.54 -1.32 6.87
CA SER A 90 8.73 -1.21 5.42
C SER A 90 7.64 -0.34 4.78
N ARG A 91 6.37 -0.59 5.12
CA ARG A 91 5.22 0.19 4.61
C ARG A 91 5.31 1.67 4.95
N CYS A 92 5.75 2.00 6.17
CA CYS A 92 6.05 3.39 6.55
C CYS A 92 7.16 4.02 5.70
N GLN A 93 8.26 3.30 5.44
CA GLN A 93 9.35 3.81 4.61
C GLN A 93 8.87 4.09 3.18
N ASP A 94 8.06 3.21 2.62
CA ASP A 94 7.52 3.39 1.27
C ASP A 94 6.55 4.57 1.21
N ALA A 95 5.69 4.74 2.21
CA ALA A 95 4.80 5.89 2.29
C ALA A 95 5.56 7.23 2.41
N ARG A 96 6.68 7.26 3.15
CA ARG A 96 7.59 8.42 3.19
C ARG A 96 8.21 8.73 1.84
N LYS A 97 8.72 7.72 1.13
CA LYS A 97 9.24 7.91 -0.23
C LYS A 97 8.18 8.45 -1.18
N SER A 98 6.92 8.02 -1.04
CA SER A 98 5.81 8.56 -1.82
C SER A 98 5.58 10.04 -1.55
N CYS A 99 5.60 10.47 -0.28
CA CYS A 99 5.56 11.89 0.09
C CYS A 99 6.72 12.69 -0.52
N ASP A 100 7.96 12.23 -0.35
CA ASP A 100 9.14 12.93 -0.87
C ASP A 100 9.10 13.06 -2.40
N SER A 101 8.66 12.01 -3.09
CA SER A 101 8.46 11.99 -4.53
C SER A 101 7.38 13.00 -4.95
N ALA A 102 6.22 13.00 -4.27
CA ALA A 102 5.14 13.96 -4.55
C ALA A 102 5.61 15.41 -4.41
N ARG A 103 6.27 15.73 -3.28
CA ARG A 103 6.82 17.08 -3.03
C ARG A 103 7.82 17.49 -4.09
N THR A 104 8.75 16.59 -4.43
CA THR A 104 9.78 16.85 -5.45
C THR A 104 9.14 17.13 -6.82
N ARG A 105 8.09 16.39 -7.17
CA ARG A 105 7.40 16.55 -8.45
C ARG A 105 6.61 17.85 -8.51
N VAL A 106 5.89 18.19 -7.45
CA VAL A 106 5.15 19.46 -7.38
C VAL A 106 6.10 20.64 -7.37
N ALA A 107 7.22 20.57 -6.63
CA ALA A 107 8.22 21.64 -6.55
C ALA A 107 8.91 21.98 -7.88
N LYS A 108 8.89 21.06 -8.87
CA LYS A 108 9.41 21.35 -10.22
C LYS A 108 8.52 22.31 -11.00
N THR A 109 7.27 22.44 -10.62
CA THR A 109 6.25 23.14 -11.41
C THR A 109 5.54 24.24 -10.63
N CYS A 110 5.43 24.07 -9.31
CA CYS A 110 4.70 24.95 -8.41
C CYS A 110 5.56 25.27 -7.17
N ALA A 111 5.42 26.49 -6.65
CA ALA A 111 5.93 26.85 -5.33
C ALA A 111 4.80 26.69 -4.31
N CYS A 112 4.92 25.71 -3.43
CA CYS A 112 3.98 25.50 -2.32
C CYS A 112 4.51 26.23 -1.08
N GLU A 113 3.67 27.05 -0.46
CA GLU A 113 3.96 27.76 0.80
C GLU A 113 3.65 26.92 2.03
#